data_AF-A0A0Q7VMZ8-F1
#
_entry.id   AF-A0A0Q7VMZ8-F1
#
_cell.length_a   1.000
_cell.length_b   1.000
_cell.length_c   1.000
_cell.angle_alpha   90.00
_cell.angle_beta   90.00
_cell.angle_gamma   90.00
#
_symmetry.space_group_name_H-M   'P 1'
#
loop_
_entity.id
_entity.type
_entity.pdbx_description
1 polymer ?
#
loop_
_entity_poly.entity_id
_entity_poly.type
_entity_poly.pdbx_seq_one_letter_code
_entity_poly.pdbx_strand_id
1 'polypeptide(L)'
;MAELEVAKHGKNVINMAASKQHGLAHKLKEIALEIAIIVFAVSISIWFHSMSEHRHEQQQVRVFLLGLKADLVADTKQLNWLPGAYRESDTDFRYLAELDPKGSPDAEKFEPAWLMVYSNRFFIPINSRFEGFKSSGKLINIEDEELLNDILTLYQE
;
A
#
# COMPACT_ATOMS: atom_id res chain seq x y z
N MET A 1 -33.53 -2.43 1.04
CA MET A 1 -34.25 -2.43 2.34
C MET A 1 -34.46 -1.01 2.88
N ALA A 2 -33.43 -0.14 2.91
CA ALA A 2 -33.58 1.27 3.29
C ALA A 2 -34.60 2.07 2.44
N GLU A 3 -34.69 1.79 1.13
CA GLU A 3 -35.62 2.50 0.23
C GLU A 3 -37.11 2.28 0.59
N LEU A 4 -37.47 1.10 1.10
CA LEU A 4 -38.84 0.78 1.54
C LEU A 4 -39.22 1.54 2.81
N GLU A 5 -38.26 1.76 3.72
CA GLU A 5 -38.49 2.53 4.95
C GLU A 5 -38.56 4.04 4.67
N VAL A 6 -37.68 4.57 3.81
CA VAL A 6 -37.74 5.97 3.37
C VAL A 6 -39.05 6.27 2.64
N ALA A 7 -39.52 5.36 1.78
CA ALA A 7 -40.81 5.50 1.10
C ALA A 7 -42.01 5.47 2.06
N LYS A 8 -41.93 4.66 3.13
CA LYS A 8 -42.97 4.56 4.15
C LYS A 8 -43.05 5.83 5.00
N HIS A 9 -41.91 6.37 5.43
CA HIS A 9 -41.84 7.63 6.16
C HIS A 9 -42.25 8.82 5.27
N GLY A 10 -41.81 8.87 4.01
CA GLY A 10 -42.26 9.89 3.06
C GLY A 10 -43.78 9.89 2.85
N LYS A 11 -44.39 8.71 2.78
CA LYS A 11 -45.86 8.57 2.65
C LYS A 11 -46.61 9.01 3.92
N ASN A 12 -46.03 8.76 5.10
CA ASN A 12 -46.59 9.21 6.37
C ASN A 12 -46.56 10.73 6.52
N VAL A 13 -45.45 11.38 6.15
CA VAL A 13 -45.33 12.85 6.13
C VAL A 13 -46.42 13.48 5.25
N ILE A 14 -46.66 12.94 4.05
CA ILE A 14 -47.68 13.44 3.12
C ILE A 14 -49.10 13.28 3.70
N ASN A 15 -49.39 12.13 4.32
CA ASN A 15 -50.70 11.86 4.92
C ASN A 15 -50.97 12.73 6.16
N MET A 16 -49.95 12.94 7.00
CA MET A 16 -50.04 13.86 8.13
C MET A 16 -50.25 15.30 7.65
N ALA A 17 -49.51 15.75 6.64
CA ALA A 17 -49.65 17.06 6.01
C ALA A 17 -51.07 17.31 5.45
N ALA A 18 -51.74 16.27 4.95
CA ALA A 18 -53.12 16.34 4.45
C ALA A 18 -54.21 16.30 5.55
N SER A 19 -53.92 15.78 6.75
CA SER A 19 -54.91 15.62 7.83
C SER A 19 -55.20 16.92 8.62
N LYS A 20 -56.48 17.24 8.88
CA LYS A 20 -56.93 18.47 9.58
C LYS A 20 -57.10 18.33 11.11
N GLN A 21 -56.64 17.22 11.71
CA GLN A 21 -57.11 16.77 13.04
C GLN A 21 -56.20 17.15 14.23
N HIS A 22 -55.00 17.69 14.00
CA HIS A 22 -54.05 18.08 15.04
C HIS A 22 -53.72 19.59 14.99
N GLY A 23 -53.53 20.20 16.17
CA GLY A 23 -53.10 21.61 16.26
C GLY A 23 -51.78 21.84 15.53
N LEU A 24 -51.64 22.99 14.86
CA LEU A 24 -50.53 23.32 13.95
C LEU A 24 -49.14 23.04 14.55
N ALA A 25 -48.95 23.27 15.86
CA ALA A 25 -47.70 23.01 16.57
C ALA A 25 -47.38 21.51 16.72
N HIS A 26 -48.39 20.66 16.91
CA HIS A 26 -48.20 19.22 17.05
C HIS A 26 -47.81 18.58 15.71
N LYS A 27 -48.48 19.00 14.64
CA LYS A 27 -48.22 18.57 13.26
C LYS A 27 -46.82 18.98 12.76
N LEU A 28 -46.36 20.19 13.12
CA LEU A 28 -44.99 20.64 12.86
C LEU A 28 -43.94 19.79 13.59
N LYS A 29 -44.20 19.46 14.87
CA LYS A 29 -43.29 18.64 15.67
C LYS A 29 -43.16 17.22 15.11
N GLU A 30 -44.25 16.60 14.68
CA GLU A 30 -44.23 15.27 14.08
C GLU A 30 -43.50 15.26 12.73
N ILE A 31 -43.76 16.24 11.86
CA ILE A 31 -43.05 16.38 10.58
C ILE A 31 -41.55 16.61 10.81
N ALA A 32 -41.17 17.47 11.75
CA ALA A 32 -39.77 17.70 12.09
C ALA A 32 -39.08 16.46 12.65
N LEU A 33 -39.78 15.68 13.48
CA LEU A 33 -39.28 14.42 14.01
C LEU A 33 -39.06 13.40 12.89
N GLU A 34 -39.99 13.29 11.94
CA GLU A 34 -39.88 12.34 10.83
C GLU A 34 -38.74 12.72 9.87
N ILE A 35 -38.56 14.01 9.58
CA ILE A 35 -37.39 14.52 8.84
C ILE A 35 -36.10 14.21 9.60
N ALA A 36 -36.06 14.43 10.91
CA ALA A 36 -34.88 14.15 11.73
C ALA A 36 -34.52 12.66 11.69
N ILE A 37 -35.51 11.76 11.75
CA ILE A 37 -35.30 10.31 11.63
C ILE A 37 -34.71 9.96 10.26
N ILE A 38 -35.24 10.52 9.16
CA ILE A 38 -34.72 10.25 7.81
C ILE A 38 -33.29 10.73 7.67
N VAL A 39 -33.00 11.98 8.06
CA VAL A 39 -31.65 12.55 7.99
C VAL A 39 -30.69 11.72 8.84
N PHE A 40 -31.08 11.35 10.06
CA PHE A 40 -30.28 10.50 10.94
C PHE A 40 -29.98 9.14 10.31
N ALA A 41 -30.97 8.47 9.74
CA ALA A 41 -30.79 7.18 9.07
C ALA A 41 -29.84 7.28 7.87
N VAL A 42 -29.99 8.31 7.02
CA VAL A 42 -29.11 8.54 5.87
C VAL A 42 -27.69 8.87 6.33
N SER A 43 -27.52 9.73 7.33
CA SER A 43 -26.21 10.07 7.88
C SER A 43 -25.48 8.87 8.45
N ILE A 44 -26.17 8.01 9.22
CA ILE A 44 -25.60 6.76 9.74
C ILE A 44 -25.20 5.82 8.61
N SER A 45 -26.04 5.70 7.57
CA SER A 45 -25.73 4.85 6.42
C SER A 45 -24.44 5.27 5.72
N ILE A 46 -24.29 6.58 5.46
CA ILE A 46 -23.08 7.14 4.84
C ILE A 46 -21.87 6.94 5.76
N TRP A 47 -22.04 7.22 7.05
CA TRP A 47 -20.97 7.08 8.03
C TRP A 47 -20.47 5.63 8.17
N PHE A 48 -21.39 4.65 8.17
CA PHE A 48 -21.01 3.24 8.24
C PHE A 48 -20.28 2.80 6.95
N HIS A 49 -20.73 3.29 5.79
CA HIS A 49 -20.09 3.01 4.52
C HIS A 49 -18.66 3.58 4.46
N SER A 50 -18.48 4.87 4.80
CA SER A 50 -17.17 5.51 4.79
C SER A 50 -16.22 4.89 5.81
N MET A 51 -16.71 4.54 7.00
CA MET A 51 -15.91 3.82 8.00
C MET A 51 -15.48 2.43 7.50
N SER A 52 -16.37 1.71 6.82
CA SER A 52 -16.02 0.40 6.26
C SER A 52 -14.99 0.50 5.14
N GLU A 53 -15.15 1.48 4.24
CA GLU A 53 -14.22 1.74 3.13
C GLU A 53 -12.84 2.13 3.66
N HIS A 54 -12.79 3.10 4.56
CA HIS A 54 -11.57 3.55 5.21
C HIS A 54 -10.81 2.41 5.92
N ARG A 55 -11.52 1.54 6.64
CA ARG A 55 -10.89 0.35 7.27
C ARG A 55 -10.31 -0.60 6.24
N HIS A 56 -10.97 -0.76 5.10
CA HIS A 56 -10.48 -1.59 4.01
C HIS A 56 -9.24 -1.00 3.35
N GLU A 57 -9.22 0.32 3.13
CA GLU A 57 -8.06 1.05 2.62
C GLU A 57 -6.86 0.94 3.57
N GLN A 58 -7.07 1.17 4.87
CA GLN A 58 -6.00 1.06 5.87
C GLN A 58 -5.49 -0.38 6.03
N GLN A 59 -6.35 -1.38 5.82
CA GLN A 59 -5.89 -2.77 5.76
C GLN A 59 -4.95 -3.01 4.58
N GLN A 60 -5.24 -2.44 3.41
CA GLN A 60 -4.37 -2.55 2.23
C GLN A 60 -3.04 -1.82 2.45
N VAL A 61 -3.07 -0.62 3.01
CA VAL A 61 -1.87 0.15 3.40
C VAL A 61 -1.01 -0.65 4.37
N ARG A 62 -1.61 -1.26 5.40
CA ARG A 62 -0.87 -2.11 6.35
C ARG A 62 -0.17 -3.28 5.67
N VAL A 63 -0.86 -4.00 4.79
CA VAL A 63 -0.27 -5.12 4.05
C VAL A 63 0.87 -4.63 3.15
N PHE A 64 0.70 -3.49 2.50
CA PHE A 64 1.72 -2.84 1.70
C PHE A 64 2.96 -2.50 2.54
N LEU A 65 2.82 -1.76 3.64
CA LEU A 65 3.93 -1.31 4.49
C LEU A 65 4.70 -2.47 5.12
N LEU A 66 4.01 -3.52 5.55
CA LEU A 66 4.66 -4.73 6.06
C LEU A 66 5.46 -5.45 4.98
N GLY A 67 4.92 -5.53 3.76
CA GLY A 67 5.62 -6.06 2.61
C GLY A 67 6.83 -5.21 2.24
N LEU A 68 6.67 -3.90 2.17
CA LEU A 68 7.74 -2.95 1.87
C LEU A 68 8.89 -3.07 2.86
N LYS A 69 8.58 -3.17 4.16
CA LYS A 69 9.58 -3.41 5.20
C LYS A 69 10.39 -4.69 4.95
N ALA A 70 9.72 -5.79 4.55
CA ALA A 70 10.41 -7.03 4.25
C ALA A 70 11.31 -6.91 3.01
N ASP A 71 10.84 -6.18 2.00
CA ASP A 71 11.59 -5.89 0.78
C ASP A 71 12.87 -5.08 1.13
N LEU A 72 12.76 -4.02 1.93
CA LEU A 72 13.90 -3.21 2.39
C LEU A 72 14.92 -3.99 3.24
N VAL A 73 14.47 -4.94 4.04
CA VAL A 73 15.35 -5.84 4.80
C VAL A 73 16.15 -6.74 3.85
N ALA A 74 15.51 -7.25 2.79
CA ALA A 74 16.18 -8.05 1.78
C ALA A 74 17.21 -7.22 0.99
N ASP A 75 16.85 -5.99 0.61
CA ASP A 75 17.76 -5.06 -0.07
C ASP A 75 18.98 -4.73 0.80
N THR A 76 18.76 -4.43 2.08
CA THR A 76 19.84 -4.18 3.05
C THR A 76 20.76 -5.40 3.19
N LYS A 77 20.19 -6.61 3.20
CA LYS A 77 20.97 -7.85 3.26
C LYS A 77 21.84 -8.02 2.00
N GLN A 78 21.31 -7.71 0.83
CA GLN A 78 22.08 -7.76 -0.42
C GLN A 78 23.21 -6.73 -0.40
N LEU A 79 22.94 -5.49 0.01
CA LEU A 79 23.93 -4.42 0.14
C LEU A 79 25.05 -4.78 1.13
N ASN A 80 24.72 -5.43 2.24
CA ASN A 80 25.72 -5.87 3.22
C ASN A 80 26.57 -7.05 2.72
N TRP A 81 26.02 -7.91 1.86
CA TRP A 81 26.74 -9.04 1.26
C TRP A 81 27.68 -8.60 0.13
N LEU A 82 27.28 -7.60 -0.65
CA LEU A 82 27.93 -7.20 -1.90
C LEU A 82 29.43 -6.82 -1.76
N PRO A 83 29.88 -6.08 -0.73
CA PRO A 83 31.30 -5.80 -0.54
C PRO A 83 32.15 -7.06 -0.34
N GLY A 84 31.62 -8.07 0.35
CA GLY A 84 32.32 -9.35 0.53
C GLY A 84 32.43 -10.10 -0.80
N ALA A 85 31.33 -10.12 -1.56
CA ALA A 85 31.30 -10.69 -2.90
C ALA A 85 32.27 -10.01 -3.87
N TYR A 86 32.43 -8.67 -3.80
CA TYR A 86 33.41 -7.97 -4.63
C TYR A 86 34.85 -8.24 -4.22
N ARG A 87 35.15 -8.41 -2.94
CA ARG A 87 36.51 -8.80 -2.51
C ARG A 87 36.89 -10.20 -2.99
N GLU A 88 35.93 -11.12 -3.03
CA GLU A 88 36.11 -12.45 -3.62
C GLU A 88 36.44 -12.32 -5.11
N SER A 89 35.62 -11.59 -5.87
CA SER A 89 35.88 -11.29 -7.29
C SER A 89 37.24 -10.63 -7.54
N ASP A 90 37.64 -9.65 -6.71
CA ASP A 90 38.94 -8.98 -6.81
C ASP A 90 40.12 -9.95 -6.60
N THR A 91 39.93 -10.98 -5.78
CA THR A 91 40.95 -12.01 -5.54
C THR A 91 41.09 -12.90 -6.78
N ASP A 92 39.97 -13.31 -7.36
CA ASP A 92 39.92 -14.12 -8.58
C ASP A 92 40.49 -13.38 -9.79
N PHE A 93 40.09 -12.13 -10.00
CA PHE A 93 40.58 -11.32 -11.10
C PHE A 93 42.06 -10.99 -10.97
N ARG A 94 42.56 -10.80 -9.75
CA ARG A 94 43.99 -10.61 -9.51
C ARG A 94 44.79 -11.88 -9.83
N TYR A 95 44.31 -13.04 -9.39
CA TYR A 95 44.92 -14.32 -9.74
C TYR A 95 45.01 -14.47 -11.27
N LEU A 96 43.91 -14.22 -12.00
CA LEU A 96 43.90 -14.29 -13.45
C LEU A 96 44.87 -13.28 -14.11
N ALA A 97 44.97 -12.06 -13.57
CA ALA A 97 45.84 -11.02 -14.09
C ALA A 97 47.35 -11.32 -13.87
N GLU A 98 47.68 -12.13 -12.86
CA GLU A 98 49.05 -12.51 -12.51
C GLU A 98 49.53 -13.77 -13.26
N LEU A 99 48.68 -14.43 -14.05
CA LEU A 99 49.05 -15.63 -14.81
C LEU A 99 50.11 -15.33 -15.87
N ASP A 100 51.14 -16.18 -15.93
CA ASP A 100 52.10 -16.18 -17.04
C ASP A 100 51.45 -16.81 -18.29
N PRO A 101 51.33 -16.08 -19.42
CA PRO A 101 50.77 -16.61 -20.66
C PRO A 101 51.54 -17.83 -21.23
N LYS A 102 52.77 -18.06 -20.78
CA LYS A 102 53.61 -19.20 -21.20
C LYS A 102 53.62 -20.34 -20.17
N GLY A 103 53.04 -20.11 -18.99
CA GLY A 103 52.96 -21.09 -17.90
C GLY A 103 51.68 -21.93 -17.94
N SER A 104 51.62 -22.94 -17.08
CA SER A 104 50.38 -23.68 -16.81
C SER A 104 49.79 -23.19 -15.48
N PRO A 105 48.53 -22.73 -15.44
CA PRO A 105 47.91 -22.24 -14.22
C PRO A 105 47.59 -23.38 -13.23
N ASP A 106 47.39 -23.03 -11.97
CA ASP A 106 46.85 -23.93 -10.95
C ASP A 106 45.39 -24.22 -11.27
N ALA A 107 45.09 -25.47 -11.67
CA ALA A 107 43.76 -25.86 -12.12
C ALA A 107 42.67 -25.67 -11.05
N GLU A 108 43.00 -25.87 -9.76
CA GLU A 108 42.04 -25.74 -8.67
C GLU A 108 41.62 -24.28 -8.43
N LYS A 109 42.50 -23.33 -8.79
CA LYS A 109 42.23 -21.87 -8.69
C LYS A 109 41.73 -21.27 -10.00
N PHE A 110 42.17 -21.83 -11.13
CA PHE A 110 41.83 -21.33 -12.45
C PHE A 110 40.34 -21.48 -12.76
N GLU A 111 39.79 -22.67 -12.56
CA GLU A 111 38.38 -22.92 -12.90
C GLU A 111 37.41 -21.99 -12.16
N PRO A 112 37.46 -21.84 -10.81
CA PRO A 112 36.54 -20.93 -10.13
C PRO A 112 36.75 -19.47 -10.52
N ALA A 113 38.01 -19.02 -10.66
CA ALA A 113 38.31 -17.65 -11.04
C ALA A 113 37.84 -17.33 -12.48
N TRP A 114 37.99 -18.29 -13.39
CA TRP A 114 37.53 -18.16 -14.78
C TRP A 114 36.00 -18.07 -14.87
N LEU A 115 35.27 -18.90 -14.11
CA LEU A 115 33.82 -18.81 -14.04
C LEU A 115 33.32 -17.45 -13.53
N MET A 116 34.09 -16.81 -12.66
CA MET A 116 33.77 -15.48 -12.12
C MET A 116 33.85 -14.36 -13.16
N VAL A 117 34.58 -14.52 -14.27
CA VAL A 117 34.58 -13.58 -15.40
C VAL A 117 33.20 -13.43 -16.03
N TYR A 118 32.39 -14.48 -15.98
CA TYR A 118 31.01 -14.49 -16.49
C TYR A 118 29.97 -14.19 -15.40
N SER A 119 30.40 -13.98 -14.16
CA SER A 119 29.52 -13.60 -13.06
C SER A 119 29.33 -12.09 -13.04
N ASN A 120 28.09 -11.65 -12.89
CA ASN A 120 27.79 -10.25 -12.60
C ASN A 120 27.08 -10.18 -11.26
N ARG A 121 27.73 -9.55 -10.27
CA ARG A 121 27.20 -9.35 -8.93
C ARG A 121 26.95 -7.86 -8.76
N PHE A 122 25.69 -7.46 -8.63
CA PHE A 122 25.32 -6.08 -8.40
C PHE A 122 24.05 -6.02 -7.55
N PHE A 123 23.83 -4.86 -6.94
CA PHE A 123 22.62 -4.59 -6.19
C PHE A 123 21.43 -4.49 -7.14
N ILE A 124 20.33 -5.18 -6.80
CA ILE A 124 19.07 -5.16 -7.56
C ILE A 124 17.96 -4.89 -6.55
N PRO A 125 17.47 -3.64 -6.46
CA PRO A 125 16.45 -3.27 -5.47
C PRO A 125 15.10 -3.93 -5.79
N ILE A 126 14.35 -4.27 -4.73
CA ILE A 126 13.00 -4.83 -4.86
C ILE A 126 11.98 -3.68 -5.00
N ASN A 127 11.58 -3.41 -6.24
CA ASN A 127 10.69 -2.28 -6.57
C ASN A 127 9.25 -2.69 -6.93
N SER A 128 8.99 -3.98 -7.18
CA SER A 128 7.72 -4.44 -7.76
C SER A 128 6.49 -4.11 -6.92
N ARG A 129 6.60 -4.24 -5.59
CA ARG A 129 5.52 -3.91 -4.66
C ARG A 129 5.22 -2.42 -4.64
N PHE A 130 6.25 -1.60 -4.53
CA PHE A 130 6.13 -0.14 -4.57
C PHE A 130 5.47 0.31 -5.88
N GLU A 131 5.97 -0.16 -7.02
CA GLU A 131 5.43 0.19 -8.34
C GLU A 131 3.97 -0.24 -8.50
N GLY A 132 3.62 -1.45 -8.06
CA GLY A 132 2.23 -1.93 -8.09
C GLY A 132 1.29 -1.12 -7.19
N PHE A 133 1.76 -0.72 -6.01
CA PHE A 133 0.96 0.10 -5.09
C PHE A 133 0.79 1.53 -5.63
N LYS A 134 1.87 2.12 -6.18
CA LYS A 134 1.86 3.41 -6.88
C LYS A 134 0.88 3.40 -8.06
N SER A 135 1.00 2.42 -8.96
CA SER A 135 0.13 2.34 -10.15
C SER A 135 -1.34 2.13 -9.81
N SER A 136 -1.63 1.59 -8.62
CA SER A 136 -3.00 1.43 -8.12
C SER A 136 -3.60 2.71 -7.52
N GLY A 137 -2.83 3.79 -7.42
CA GLY A 137 -3.28 5.08 -6.88
C GLY A 137 -3.45 5.11 -5.35
N LYS A 138 -2.94 4.10 -4.63
CA LYS A 138 -3.23 3.89 -3.20
C LYS A 138 -2.21 4.52 -2.25
N LEU A 139 -1.14 5.13 -2.77
CA LEU A 139 -0.13 5.79 -1.95
C LEU A 139 -0.72 6.90 -1.08
N ILE A 140 -1.71 7.63 -1.60
CA ILE A 140 -2.40 8.71 -0.87
C ILE A 140 -3.21 8.21 0.34
N ASN A 141 -3.43 6.90 0.46
CA ASN A 141 -4.13 6.31 1.61
C ASN A 141 -3.18 6.09 2.80
N ILE A 142 -1.88 6.30 2.63
CA ILE A 142 -0.92 6.34 3.74
C ILE A 142 -1.13 7.66 4.48
N GLU A 143 -1.70 7.58 5.69
CA GLU A 143 -2.06 8.76 6.49
C GLU A 143 -0.86 9.48 7.11
N ASP A 144 0.23 8.75 7.34
CA ASP A 144 1.48 9.33 7.83
C ASP A 144 2.22 9.98 6.67
N GLU A 145 2.08 11.31 6.55
CA GLU A 145 2.68 12.10 5.47
C GLU A 145 4.21 12.05 5.50
N GLU A 146 4.83 11.99 6.68
CA GLU A 146 6.29 11.90 6.81
C GLU A 146 6.76 10.55 6.25
N LEU A 147 6.12 9.46 6.66
CA LEU A 147 6.41 8.13 6.12
C LEU A 147 6.16 8.04 4.61
N LEU A 148 5.06 8.63 4.11
CA LEU A 148 4.78 8.66 2.69
C LEU A 148 5.91 9.36 1.93
N ASN A 149 6.36 10.52 2.42
CA ASN A 149 7.45 11.26 1.80
C ASN A 149 8.77 10.49 1.85
N ASP A 150 9.10 9.85 2.97
CA ASP A 150 10.30 9.00 3.08
C ASP A 150 10.29 7.87 2.04
N ILE A 151 9.14 7.23 1.84
CA ILE A 151 8.96 6.18 0.81
C ILE A 151 9.09 6.78 -0.59
N LEU A 152 8.52 7.96 -0.85
CA LEU A 152 8.63 8.60 -2.16
C LEU A 152 10.06 8.99 -2.48
N THR A 153 10.77 9.63 -1.54
CA THR A 153 12.19 9.98 -1.70
C THR A 153 13.03 8.75 -1.98
N LEU A 154 12.81 7.64 -1.27
CA LEU A 154 13.59 6.42 -1.49
C LEU A 154 13.43 5.82 -2.91
N TYR A 155 12.26 5.96 -3.53
CA TYR A 155 11.92 5.29 -4.78
C TYR A 155 11.77 6.20 -6.00
N GLN A 156 11.65 7.52 -5.83
CA GLN A 156 11.39 8.47 -6.92
C GLN A 156 12.42 9.59 -7.06
N GLU A 157 13.31 9.78 -6.07
CA GLU A 157 14.44 10.73 -6.14
C GLU A 157 15.77 9.99 -6.31
#